data_AF-A0A8T0FFV6-F1
#
_entry.id   AF-A0A8T0FFV6-F1
#
_cell.length_a   1.000
_cell.length_b   1.000
_cell.length_c   1.000
_cell.angle_alpha   90.00
_cell.angle_beta   90.00
_cell.angle_gamma   90.00
#
_symmetry.space_group_name_H-M   'P 1'
#
loop_
_entity.id
_entity.type
_entity.pdbx_description
1 polymer ?
#
loop_
_entity_poly.entity_id
_entity_poly.type
_entity_poly.pdbx_seq_one_letter_code
_entity_poly.pdbx_strand_id
1 'polypeptide(L)'
;MNPEDRQKFLKWYDQRKKQPFDFRKELYEYCKSDVDILRRCCLQFRSEFMTINGADPFSYTTIASACMAVYRSKHIPQEQIPMVPVRGYVTKVNFSKVSIEWLMYLENTMGIKICHALNERGERNIDGVYVDGDFCNKLDIVERLNPRDAFYGGRTNATKLFFEGEAKYIDFTSLYPFVNKYSPYPIGHPEIITSNFGGFSQYFGIVKCSILPPRGLYHAVLPYRSHGKLTFPLCSKCVETQNSICEHDDADRALKGTWVTIEVQKALDVGYKLLKMYEVHHFNEQPTSLFKSYINTFLKTKQEASGWPERFAKQLQNEPFT
;
A
#
# COMPACT_ATOMS: atom_id res chain seq x y z
N MET A 1 -27.94 -17.23 15.79
CA MET A 1 -27.64 -18.60 16.29
C MET A 1 -28.62 -19.55 15.61
N ASN A 2 -28.13 -20.65 15.02
CA ASN A 2 -28.99 -21.65 14.39
C ASN A 2 -29.96 -22.25 15.45
N PRO A 3 -31.22 -22.56 15.10
CA PRO A 3 -32.17 -23.29 15.97
C PRO A 3 -31.59 -24.45 16.79
N GLU A 4 -30.68 -25.26 16.24
CA GLU A 4 -30.07 -26.39 16.95
C GLU A 4 -29.16 -25.94 18.10
N ASP A 5 -28.30 -24.95 17.85
CA ASP A 5 -27.40 -24.40 18.86
C ASP A 5 -28.19 -23.70 19.96
N ARG A 6 -29.32 -23.08 19.61
CA ARG A 6 -30.25 -22.48 20.58
C ARG A 6 -30.83 -23.52 21.52
N GLN A 7 -31.26 -24.68 21.02
CA GLN A 7 -31.76 -25.75 21.88
C GLN A 7 -30.68 -26.31 22.81
N LYS A 8 -29.44 -26.50 22.30
CA LYS A 8 -28.31 -26.94 23.13
C LYS A 8 -28.02 -25.94 24.25
N PHE A 9 -27.99 -24.65 23.93
CA PHE A 9 -27.78 -23.59 24.91
C PHE A 9 -28.88 -23.56 25.98
N LEU A 10 -30.16 -23.62 25.59
CA LEU A 10 -31.28 -23.58 26.53
C LEU A 10 -31.26 -24.79 27.49
N LYS A 11 -30.96 -26.00 27.00
CA LYS A 11 -30.79 -27.18 27.85
C LYS A 11 -29.66 -27.00 28.87
N TRP A 12 -28.51 -26.49 28.45
CA TRP A 12 -27.38 -26.20 29.35
C TRP A 12 -27.74 -25.11 30.37
N TYR A 13 -28.40 -24.04 29.93
CA TYR A 13 -28.81 -22.93 30.79
C TYR A 13 -29.79 -23.37 31.87
N ASP A 14 -30.83 -24.14 31.51
CA ASP A 14 -31.83 -24.61 32.47
C ASP A 14 -31.23 -25.52 33.56
N GLN A 15 -30.17 -26.27 33.22
CA GLN A 15 -29.43 -27.10 34.17
C GLN A 15 -28.56 -26.29 35.14
N ARG A 16 -28.04 -25.14 34.71
CA ARG A 16 -27.04 -24.37 35.47
C ARG A 16 -27.55 -23.08 36.09
N LYS A 17 -28.73 -22.57 35.69
CA LYS A 17 -29.26 -21.27 36.14
C LYS A 17 -29.44 -21.09 37.66
N LYS A 18 -29.51 -22.20 38.42
CA LYS A 18 -29.64 -22.20 39.89
C LYS A 18 -28.31 -22.46 40.62
N GLN A 19 -27.22 -22.75 39.89
CA GLN A 19 -25.92 -22.98 40.51
C GLN A 19 -25.28 -21.63 40.87
N PRO A 20 -24.74 -21.46 42.09
CA PRO A 20 -24.04 -20.24 42.47
C PRO A 20 -22.78 -20.07 41.62
N PHE A 21 -22.63 -18.91 40.99
CA PHE A 21 -21.45 -18.57 40.19
C PHE A 21 -20.33 -18.06 41.10
N ASP A 22 -19.28 -18.86 41.30
CA ASP A 22 -18.08 -18.41 42.00
C ASP A 22 -17.16 -17.69 41.02
N PHE A 23 -17.25 -16.36 41.02
CA PHE A 23 -16.49 -15.52 40.10
C PHE A 23 -14.97 -15.75 40.19
N ARG A 24 -14.42 -15.98 41.40
CA ARG A 24 -12.97 -16.15 41.55
C ARG A 24 -12.51 -17.48 40.96
N LYS A 25 -13.26 -18.55 41.21
CA LYS A 25 -12.97 -19.87 40.65
C LYS A 25 -13.09 -19.86 39.13
N GLU A 26 -14.19 -19.35 38.60
CA GLU A 26 -14.45 -19.34 37.15
C GLU A 26 -13.45 -18.47 36.40
N LEU A 27 -13.07 -17.30 36.96
CA LEU A 27 -12.02 -16.45 36.36
C LEU A 27 -10.66 -17.14 36.37
N TYR A 28 -10.30 -17.85 37.45
CA TYR A 28 -9.05 -18.60 37.52
C TYR A 28 -8.99 -19.71 36.47
N GLU A 29 -10.04 -20.53 36.38
CA GLU A 29 -10.11 -21.62 35.39
C GLU A 29 -10.11 -21.08 33.95
N TYR A 30 -10.82 -19.97 33.70
CA TYR A 30 -10.81 -19.29 32.41
C TYR A 30 -9.39 -18.81 32.03
N CYS A 31 -8.71 -18.11 32.93
CA CYS A 31 -7.34 -17.64 32.69
C CYS A 31 -6.35 -18.81 32.49
N LYS A 32 -6.50 -19.89 33.26
CA LYS A 32 -5.67 -21.10 33.09
C LYS A 32 -5.89 -21.71 31.70
N SER A 33 -7.14 -21.84 31.27
CA SER A 33 -7.50 -22.36 29.95
C SER A 33 -6.95 -21.47 28.82
N ASP A 34 -7.12 -20.14 28.89
CA ASP A 34 -6.64 -19.22 27.86
C ASP A 34 -5.11 -19.30 27.68
N VAL A 35 -4.36 -19.36 28.78
CA VAL A 35 -2.90 -19.48 28.75
C VAL A 35 -2.47 -20.85 28.24
N ASP A 36 -3.17 -21.93 28.62
CA ASP A 36 -2.88 -23.28 28.14
C ASP A 36 -3.11 -23.43 26.64
N ILE A 37 -4.25 -22.91 26.13
CA ILE A 37 -4.57 -22.87 24.70
C ILE A 37 -3.51 -22.07 23.95
N LEU A 38 -3.17 -20.87 24.43
CA LEU A 38 -2.14 -20.05 23.80
C LEU A 38 -0.79 -20.76 23.77
N ARG A 39 -0.38 -21.40 24.87
CA ARG A 39 0.87 -22.17 24.95
C ARG A 39 0.89 -23.30 23.91
N ARG A 40 -0.17 -24.12 23.84
CA ARG A 40 -0.28 -25.23 22.89
C ARG A 40 -0.22 -24.73 21.44
N CYS A 41 -0.96 -23.67 21.12
CA CYS A 41 -0.93 -23.04 19.80
C CYS A 41 0.46 -22.50 19.44
N CYS A 42 1.12 -21.79 20.35
CA CYS A 42 2.47 -21.25 20.15
C CYS A 42 3.52 -22.35 19.92
N LEU A 43 3.49 -23.44 20.70
CA LEU A 43 4.41 -24.55 20.53
C LEU A 43 4.23 -25.25 19.18
N GLN A 44 2.98 -25.47 18.77
CA GLN A 44 2.68 -26.06 17.46
C GLN A 44 3.12 -25.14 16.32
N PHE A 45 2.76 -23.86 16.41
CA PHE A 45 3.18 -22.85 15.44
C PHE A 45 4.70 -22.76 15.32
N ARG A 46 5.44 -22.76 16.45
CA ARG A 46 6.90 -22.78 16.46
C ARG A 46 7.44 -24.01 15.73
N SER A 47 6.93 -25.19 16.06
CA SER A 47 7.36 -26.46 15.47
C SER A 47 7.15 -26.49 13.95
N GLU A 48 5.97 -26.13 13.48
CA GLU A 48 5.64 -26.10 12.04
C GLU A 48 6.47 -25.04 11.31
N PHE A 49 6.55 -23.83 11.85
CA PHE A 49 7.28 -22.74 11.23
C PHE A 49 8.78 -23.05 11.14
N MET A 50 9.37 -23.63 12.19
CA MET A 50 10.77 -24.08 12.16
C MET A 50 10.98 -25.23 11.18
N THR A 51 10.05 -26.19 11.09
CA THR A 51 10.13 -27.32 10.17
C THR A 51 10.11 -26.86 8.70
N ILE A 52 9.22 -25.93 8.36
CA ILE A 52 9.06 -25.45 6.98
C ILE A 52 10.15 -24.42 6.64
N ASN A 53 10.38 -23.47 7.53
CA ASN A 53 11.15 -22.27 7.23
C ASN A 53 12.55 -22.26 7.85
N GLY A 54 12.89 -23.18 8.75
CA GLY A 54 14.21 -23.25 9.39
C GLY A 54 14.57 -22.04 10.25
N ALA A 55 13.58 -21.23 10.64
CA ALA A 55 13.75 -20.06 11.49
C ALA A 55 12.79 -20.18 12.69
N ASP A 56 13.24 -19.76 13.87
CA ASP A 56 12.36 -19.71 15.05
C ASP A 56 11.51 -18.42 14.99
N PRO A 57 10.17 -18.52 14.86
CA PRO A 57 9.33 -17.33 14.78
C PRO A 57 9.35 -16.49 16.07
N PHE A 58 9.68 -17.08 17.22
CA PHE A 58 9.74 -16.38 18.51
C PHE A 58 11.08 -15.68 18.77
N SER A 59 12.07 -15.84 17.88
CA SER A 59 13.25 -14.97 17.85
C SER A 59 12.95 -13.58 17.30
N TYR A 60 11.72 -13.34 16.83
CA TYR A 60 11.26 -12.08 16.28
C TYR A 60 10.04 -11.57 17.05
N THR A 61 9.97 -10.26 17.28
CA THR A 61 8.85 -9.64 18.01
C THR A 61 7.50 -9.79 17.31
N THR A 62 7.49 -9.94 15.97
CA THR A 62 6.26 -10.00 15.18
C THR A 62 6.33 -11.09 14.11
N ILE A 63 5.16 -11.61 13.72
CA ILE A 63 5.07 -12.54 12.59
C ILE A 63 5.59 -11.93 11.28
N ALA A 64 5.37 -10.63 11.05
CA ALA A 64 5.84 -9.94 9.87
C ALA A 64 7.38 -9.92 9.79
N SER A 65 8.06 -9.68 10.92
CA SER A 65 9.52 -9.73 10.97
C SER A 65 10.08 -11.15 10.79
N ALA A 66 9.42 -12.17 11.34
CA ALA A 66 9.77 -13.56 11.08
C ALA A 66 9.60 -13.93 9.58
N CYS A 67 8.45 -13.62 8.99
CA CYS A 67 8.18 -13.83 7.57
C CYS A 67 9.20 -13.10 6.67
N MET A 68 9.55 -11.86 7.00
CA MET A 68 10.56 -11.11 6.25
C MET A 68 11.96 -11.71 6.41
N ALA A 69 12.30 -12.24 7.60
CA ALA A 69 13.56 -12.95 7.78
C ALA A 69 13.64 -14.21 6.91
N VAL A 70 12.55 -14.99 6.84
CA VAL A 70 12.45 -16.16 5.95
C VAL A 70 12.57 -15.76 4.48
N TYR A 71 11.85 -14.71 4.07
CA TYR A 71 11.94 -14.20 2.71
C TYR A 71 13.38 -13.80 2.34
N ARG A 72 14.04 -13.02 3.20
CA ARG A 72 15.42 -12.56 2.96
C ARG A 72 16.46 -13.67 3.02
N SER A 73 16.27 -14.73 3.80
CA SER A 73 17.26 -15.80 3.93
C SER A 73 17.12 -16.88 2.86
N LYS A 74 15.92 -17.10 2.31
CA LYS A 74 15.64 -18.23 1.41
C LYS A 74 15.06 -17.87 0.04
N HIS A 75 14.43 -16.71 -0.10
CA HIS A 75 13.58 -16.42 -1.27
C HIS A 75 13.95 -15.14 -2.01
N ILE A 76 14.64 -14.20 -1.39
CA ILE A 76 15.04 -12.95 -2.04
C ILE A 76 16.02 -13.26 -3.19
N PRO A 77 15.70 -12.87 -4.43
CA PRO A 77 16.64 -13.00 -5.52
C PRO A 77 17.81 -12.03 -5.33
N GLN A 78 19.03 -12.49 -5.60
CA GLN A 78 20.23 -11.66 -5.51
C GLN A 78 20.13 -10.47 -6.48
N GLU A 79 20.49 -9.28 -6.00
CA GLU A 79 20.64 -8.04 -6.79
C GLU A 79 19.39 -7.54 -7.56
N GLN A 80 18.20 -8.10 -7.31
CA GLN A 80 16.98 -7.67 -8.01
C GLN A 80 16.23 -6.54 -7.31
N ILE A 81 16.23 -6.48 -5.97
CA ILE A 81 15.50 -5.43 -5.24
C ILE A 81 16.44 -4.22 -5.05
N PRO A 82 16.16 -3.06 -5.66
CA PRO A 82 17.03 -1.90 -5.53
C PRO A 82 16.94 -1.32 -4.11
N MET A 83 18.09 -0.94 -3.55
CA MET A 83 18.09 -0.06 -2.40
C MET A 83 17.83 1.36 -2.88
N VAL A 84 16.67 1.93 -2.53
CA VAL A 84 16.42 3.35 -2.80
C VAL A 84 17.47 4.16 -2.03
N PRO A 85 18.25 5.04 -2.68
CA PRO A 85 19.24 5.83 -1.98
C PRO A 85 18.59 6.65 -0.87
N VAL A 86 19.32 6.92 0.22
CA VAL A 86 18.80 7.64 1.40
C VAL A 86 18.19 9.01 1.05
N ARG A 87 18.65 9.61 -0.06
CA ARG A 87 18.18 10.90 -0.59
C ARG A 87 17.29 10.77 -1.84
N GLY A 88 16.76 9.57 -2.08
CA GLY A 88 16.06 9.21 -3.32
C GLY A 88 17.02 9.08 -4.51
N TYR A 89 16.45 8.84 -5.70
CA TYR A 89 17.21 8.72 -6.96
C TYR A 89 17.77 10.06 -7.50
N VAL A 90 17.89 11.08 -6.65
CA VAL A 90 18.25 12.44 -7.04
C VAL A 90 19.69 12.74 -6.60
N THR A 91 20.56 12.99 -7.57
CA THR A 91 21.91 13.55 -7.36
C THR A 91 21.81 15.04 -7.05
N LYS A 92 21.84 15.40 -5.77
CA LYS A 92 22.32 16.64 -5.10
C LYS A 92 22.27 18.05 -5.75
N VAL A 93 21.70 18.27 -6.93
CA VAL A 93 21.65 19.61 -7.53
C VAL A 93 20.25 19.87 -8.06
N ASN A 94 19.47 20.61 -7.27
CA ASN A 94 18.12 21.03 -7.57
C ASN A 94 18.13 22.30 -8.44
N PHE A 95 18.64 22.21 -9.67
CA PHE A 95 18.41 23.29 -10.63
C PHE A 95 18.24 22.74 -12.04
N SER A 96 17.36 23.38 -12.80
CA SER A 96 17.24 23.12 -14.23
C SER A 96 18.36 23.84 -14.97
N LYS A 97 18.91 23.22 -16.01
CA LYS A 97 19.83 23.92 -16.93
C LYS A 97 19.19 25.21 -17.49
N VAL A 98 17.89 25.14 -17.80
CA VAL A 98 17.11 26.27 -18.32
C VAL A 98 16.94 27.37 -17.27
N SER A 99 16.77 27.02 -15.98
CA SER A 99 16.63 28.02 -14.93
C SER A 99 17.94 28.76 -14.69
N ILE A 100 19.07 28.06 -14.72
CA ILE A 100 20.40 28.69 -14.65
C ILE A 100 20.63 29.60 -15.86
N GLU A 101 20.39 29.12 -17.09
CA GLU A 101 20.61 29.91 -18.30
C GLU A 101 19.76 31.20 -18.30
N TRP A 102 18.53 31.13 -17.80
CA TRP A 102 17.67 32.29 -17.63
C TRP A 102 18.16 33.26 -16.56
N LEU A 103 18.62 32.75 -15.40
CA LEU A 103 19.20 33.60 -14.34
C LEU A 103 20.48 34.30 -14.83
N MET A 104 21.34 33.59 -15.57
CA MET A 104 22.53 34.18 -16.19
C MET A 104 22.18 35.23 -17.26
N TYR A 105 21.14 34.99 -18.06
CA TYR A 105 20.64 35.97 -19.03
C TYR A 105 20.11 37.23 -18.33
N LEU A 106 19.39 37.09 -17.21
CA LEU A 106 18.92 38.22 -16.42
C LEU A 106 20.05 39.00 -15.75
N GLU A 107 21.04 38.31 -15.17
CA GLU A 107 22.25 38.98 -14.64
C GLU A 107 22.89 39.87 -15.73
N ASN A 108 23.05 39.33 -16.93
CA ASN A 108 23.67 40.04 -18.04
C ASN A 108 22.82 41.19 -18.59
N THR A 109 21.50 41.01 -18.72
CA THR A 109 20.63 42.03 -19.31
C THR A 109 20.21 43.13 -18.35
N MET A 110 20.09 42.83 -17.06
CA MET A 110 19.67 43.80 -16.05
C MET A 110 20.85 44.39 -15.27
N GLY A 111 22.08 43.89 -15.47
CA GLY A 111 23.28 44.38 -14.80
C GLY A 111 23.27 44.14 -13.28
N ILE A 112 22.51 43.16 -12.82
CA ILE A 112 22.37 42.77 -11.40
C ILE A 112 23.13 41.48 -11.14
N LYS A 113 23.64 41.30 -9.92
CA LYS A 113 24.27 40.04 -9.49
C LYS A 113 23.25 39.18 -8.74
N ILE A 114 22.88 38.04 -9.31
CA ILE A 114 21.91 37.09 -8.80
C ILE A 114 22.66 35.88 -8.23
N CYS A 115 22.48 35.57 -6.95
CA CYS A 115 23.08 34.36 -6.37
C CYS A 115 22.27 33.14 -6.83
N HIS A 116 22.95 32.14 -7.39
CA HIS A 116 22.33 30.91 -7.88
C HIS A 116 23.27 29.72 -7.64
N ALA A 117 22.77 28.50 -7.87
CA ALA A 117 23.46 27.25 -7.52
C ALA A 117 24.82 26.99 -8.24
N LEU A 118 25.27 27.87 -9.13
CA LEU A 118 26.53 27.74 -9.89
C LEU A 118 27.51 28.92 -9.67
N ASN A 119 27.22 29.87 -8.76
CA ASN A 119 28.13 30.97 -8.44
C ASN A 119 28.48 31.04 -6.93
N GLU A 120 29.60 31.69 -6.60
CA GLU A 120 30.36 31.55 -5.33
C GLU A 120 29.60 31.82 -4.02
N ARG A 121 28.37 32.37 -4.07
CA ARG A 121 27.55 32.65 -2.87
C ARG A 121 26.37 31.70 -2.66
N GLY A 122 26.04 30.85 -3.64
CA GLY A 122 25.01 29.80 -3.53
C GLY A 122 23.58 30.31 -3.24
N GLU A 123 22.66 29.38 -3.02
CA GLU A 123 21.28 29.63 -2.58
C GLU A 123 21.26 30.18 -1.12
N ARG A 124 20.42 31.18 -0.81
CA ARG A 124 20.28 31.67 0.58
C ARG A 124 19.47 30.69 1.41
N ASN A 125 20.08 30.19 2.49
CA ASN A 125 19.38 29.41 3.51
C ASN A 125 18.63 30.35 4.46
N ILE A 126 17.30 30.29 4.46
CA ILE A 126 16.46 30.88 5.49
C ILE A 126 15.81 29.71 6.23
N ASP A 127 16.21 29.52 7.48
CA ASP A 127 15.64 28.53 8.40
C ASP A 127 15.60 27.09 7.85
N GLY A 128 16.69 26.67 7.20
CA GLY A 128 16.83 25.32 6.64
C GLY A 128 16.30 25.13 5.22
N VAL A 129 15.73 26.18 4.60
CA VAL A 129 15.17 26.15 3.24
C VAL A 129 15.94 27.10 2.33
N TYR A 130 16.23 26.63 1.12
CA TYR A 130 16.87 27.39 0.05
C TYR A 130 15.78 27.98 -0.87
N VAL A 131 15.82 29.29 -1.14
CA VAL A 131 14.76 29.98 -1.90
C VAL A 131 15.31 30.88 -3.02
N ASP A 132 14.69 30.75 -4.20
CA ASP A 132 14.81 31.65 -5.35
C ASP A 132 13.54 32.54 -5.42
N GLY A 133 13.68 33.81 -5.79
CA GLY A 133 12.63 34.83 -5.67
C GLY A 133 11.28 34.55 -6.39
N ASP A 134 10.31 35.42 -6.10
CA ASP A 134 8.84 35.35 -6.32
C ASP A 134 8.32 35.22 -7.78
N PHE A 135 9.16 34.81 -8.74
CA PHE A 135 8.77 34.48 -10.12
C PHE A 135 8.19 33.06 -10.25
N CYS A 136 8.56 32.17 -9.32
CA CYS A 136 8.23 30.74 -9.34
C CYS A 136 6.73 30.43 -9.27
N ASN A 137 5.91 31.28 -8.65
CA ASN A 137 4.48 31.06 -8.48
C ASN A 137 3.68 31.06 -9.80
N LYS A 138 4.26 31.59 -10.89
CA LYS A 138 3.64 31.58 -12.25
C LYS A 138 4.09 30.39 -13.10
N LEU A 139 5.09 29.63 -12.64
CA LEU A 139 5.58 28.45 -13.32
C LEU A 139 4.92 27.22 -12.65
N ASP A 140 4.41 26.26 -13.44
CA ASP A 140 3.92 24.96 -12.93
C ASP A 140 5.12 24.10 -12.48
N ILE A 141 5.84 24.59 -11.47
CA ILE A 141 6.98 23.93 -10.84
C ILE A 141 6.40 22.83 -9.97
N VAL A 142 6.74 21.59 -10.32
CA VAL A 142 6.28 20.41 -9.60
C VAL A 142 7.49 19.81 -8.91
N GLU A 143 7.35 19.52 -7.62
CA GLU A 143 8.35 18.75 -6.90
C GLU A 143 8.62 17.41 -7.60
N ARG A 144 9.80 16.85 -7.37
CA ARG A 144 10.17 15.53 -7.88
C ARG A 144 9.17 14.46 -7.44
N LEU A 145 9.09 13.40 -8.22
CA LEU A 145 8.30 12.23 -7.91
C LEU A 145 8.86 11.53 -6.67
N ASN A 146 8.02 11.39 -5.64
CA ASN A 146 8.29 10.56 -4.47
C ASN A 146 7.53 9.23 -4.61
N PRO A 147 8.22 8.08 -4.75
CA PRO A 147 7.57 6.77 -4.89
C PRO A 147 6.57 6.44 -3.77
N ARG A 148 6.75 7.01 -2.56
CA ARG A 148 5.82 6.79 -1.45
C ARG A 148 4.44 7.42 -1.68
N ASP A 149 4.35 8.42 -2.55
CA ASP A 149 3.06 9.05 -2.86
C ASP A 149 2.15 8.11 -3.64
N ALA A 150 2.73 7.20 -4.44
CA ALA A 150 2.01 6.13 -5.13
C ALA A 150 1.62 4.94 -4.22
N PHE A 151 2.07 4.92 -2.96
CA PHE A 151 1.77 3.83 -2.04
C PHE A 151 0.40 4.04 -1.39
N TYR A 152 -0.63 3.44 -1.97
CA TYR A 152 -2.00 3.46 -1.49
C TYR A 152 -2.42 2.14 -0.80
N GLY A 153 -3.44 2.23 0.05
CA GLY A 153 -4.02 1.07 0.73
C GLY A 153 -5.10 0.39 -0.12
N GLY A 154 -5.79 -0.59 0.48
CA GLY A 154 -6.95 -1.23 -0.14
C GLY A 154 -8.10 -0.24 -0.40
N ARG A 155 -8.91 -0.53 -1.42
CA ARG A 155 -10.12 0.23 -1.72
C ARG A 155 -11.25 -0.18 -0.78
N THR A 156 -11.74 0.77 0.00
CA THR A 156 -12.97 0.64 0.77
C THR A 156 -13.94 1.71 0.28
N ASN A 157 -15.05 1.29 -0.31
CA ASN A 157 -16.04 2.22 -0.88
C ASN A 157 -17.46 1.69 -0.65
N ALA A 158 -18.37 2.57 -0.24
CA ALA A 158 -19.79 2.26 -0.11
C ALA A 158 -20.55 2.92 -1.28
N THR A 159 -21.15 2.10 -2.14
CA THR A 159 -21.95 2.62 -3.28
C THR A 159 -23.41 2.85 -2.91
N LYS A 160 -23.93 2.08 -1.95
CA LYS A 160 -25.28 2.23 -1.40
C LYS A 160 -25.21 2.00 0.11
N LEU A 161 -25.77 2.92 0.89
CA LEU A 161 -25.76 2.82 2.37
C LEU A 161 -26.80 1.84 2.91
N PHE A 162 -27.90 1.63 2.17
CA PHE A 162 -28.96 0.70 2.54
C PHE A 162 -29.48 -0.05 1.32
N PHE A 163 -29.56 -1.37 1.40
CA PHE A 163 -30.12 -2.23 0.36
C PHE A 163 -31.10 -3.22 0.99
N GLU A 164 -32.33 -3.23 0.48
CA GLU A 164 -33.37 -4.17 0.88
C GLU A 164 -33.53 -5.21 -0.24
N GLY A 165 -33.26 -6.47 0.08
CA GLY A 165 -33.28 -7.58 -0.87
C GLY A 165 -32.15 -8.57 -0.63
N GLU A 166 -32.00 -9.52 -1.56
CA GLU A 166 -30.92 -10.51 -1.54
C GLU A 166 -29.64 -9.96 -2.16
N ALA A 167 -28.51 -10.17 -1.49
CA ALA A 167 -27.18 -9.77 -1.97
C ALA A 167 -26.24 -10.97 -2.06
N LYS A 168 -25.30 -10.93 -3.01
CA LYS A 168 -24.22 -11.92 -3.12
C LYS A 168 -22.93 -11.33 -2.55
N TYR A 169 -22.28 -12.10 -1.69
CA TYR A 169 -20.95 -11.77 -1.20
C TYR A 169 -19.91 -12.52 -2.04
N ILE A 170 -19.00 -11.76 -2.66
CA ILE A 170 -17.90 -12.29 -3.46
C ILE A 170 -16.62 -11.83 -2.79
N ASP A 171 -15.73 -12.77 -2.51
CA ASP A 171 -14.43 -12.49 -1.89
C ASP A 171 -13.30 -13.16 -2.67
N PHE A 172 -12.16 -12.47 -2.72
CA PHE A 172 -10.94 -13.02 -3.28
C PHE A 172 -10.16 -13.74 -2.18
N THR A 173 -10.11 -15.06 -2.24
CA THR A 173 -9.26 -15.84 -1.34
C THR A 173 -7.79 -15.51 -1.62
N SER A 174 -7.16 -14.78 -0.70
CA SER A 174 -5.73 -14.41 -0.77
C SER A 174 -5.35 -13.51 -1.95
N LEU A 175 -6.05 -12.36 -2.10
CA LEU A 175 -5.77 -11.34 -3.11
C LEU A 175 -4.28 -10.94 -3.22
N TYR A 176 -3.65 -10.45 -2.15
CA TYR A 176 -2.25 -10.02 -2.21
C TYR A 176 -1.26 -11.16 -2.53
N PRO A 177 -1.37 -12.36 -1.92
CA PRO A 177 -0.58 -13.52 -2.35
C PRO A 177 -0.74 -13.88 -3.82
N PHE A 178 -1.96 -13.75 -4.39
CA PHE A 178 -2.19 -13.98 -5.81
C PHE A 178 -1.40 -12.98 -6.66
N VAL A 179 -1.50 -11.68 -6.36
CA VAL A 179 -0.75 -10.61 -7.04
C VAL A 179 0.76 -10.86 -6.92
N ASN A 180 1.27 -11.12 -5.70
CA ASN A 180 2.68 -11.41 -5.45
C ASN A 180 3.22 -12.61 -6.26
N LYS A 181 2.37 -13.58 -6.60
CA LYS A 181 2.78 -14.80 -7.33
C LYS A 181 2.74 -14.64 -8.85
N TYR A 182 1.81 -13.85 -9.38
CA TYR A 182 1.48 -13.85 -10.81
C TYR A 182 1.68 -12.51 -11.51
N SER A 183 1.72 -11.41 -10.76
CA SER A 183 1.87 -10.07 -11.34
C SER A 183 3.34 -9.68 -11.51
N PRO A 184 3.65 -8.84 -12.51
CA PRO A 184 4.99 -8.29 -12.70
C PRO A 184 5.36 -7.30 -11.59
N TYR A 185 6.62 -7.32 -11.17
CA TYR A 185 7.19 -6.38 -10.20
C TYR A 185 8.38 -5.62 -10.79
N PRO A 186 8.55 -4.33 -10.49
CA PRO A 186 9.76 -3.60 -10.88
C PRO A 186 10.98 -4.13 -10.10
N ILE A 187 12.06 -4.39 -10.82
CA ILE A 187 13.37 -4.76 -10.26
C ILE A 187 14.47 -3.84 -10.82
N GLY A 188 15.61 -3.79 -10.13
CA GLY A 188 16.72 -2.91 -10.49
C GLY A 188 16.43 -1.42 -10.28
N HIS A 189 17.33 -0.56 -10.72
CA HIS A 189 17.15 0.90 -10.61
C HIS A 189 16.32 1.44 -11.79
N PRO A 190 15.41 2.40 -11.55
CA PRO A 190 14.62 2.98 -12.62
C PRO A 190 15.45 3.95 -13.46
N GLU A 191 15.09 4.06 -14.73
CA GLU A 191 15.40 5.22 -15.56
C GLU A 191 14.49 6.39 -15.16
N ILE A 192 15.08 7.54 -14.89
CA ILE A 192 14.37 8.75 -14.46
C ILE A 192 14.16 9.66 -15.66
N ILE A 193 12.92 9.71 -16.15
CA ILE A 193 12.55 10.46 -17.35
C ILE A 193 11.78 11.72 -16.95
N THR A 194 12.23 12.88 -17.42
CA THR A 194 11.71 14.20 -17.02
C THR A 194 11.29 15.06 -18.19
N SER A 195 11.62 14.65 -19.42
CA SER A 195 11.33 15.34 -20.67
C SER A 195 11.29 14.34 -21.82
N ASN A 196 10.84 14.79 -23.00
CA ASN A 196 10.78 13.98 -24.22
C ASN A 196 10.05 12.64 -24.03
N PHE A 197 8.92 12.68 -23.32
CA PHE A 197 8.12 11.49 -23.07
C PHE A 197 7.59 10.89 -24.38
N GLY A 198 7.65 9.56 -24.51
CA GLY A 198 6.98 8.85 -25.60
C GLY A 198 5.58 8.40 -25.20
N GLY A 199 5.05 7.41 -25.92
CA GLY A 199 3.71 6.88 -25.67
C GLY A 199 3.58 6.26 -24.29
N PHE A 200 2.49 6.54 -23.57
CA PHE A 200 2.33 6.12 -22.17
C PHE A 200 2.49 4.60 -21.95
N SER A 201 2.02 3.79 -22.91
CA SER A 201 2.04 2.33 -22.85
C SER A 201 3.45 1.71 -22.81
N GLN A 202 4.49 2.49 -23.13
CA GLN A 202 5.87 2.01 -23.05
C GLN A 202 6.42 2.00 -21.61
N TYR A 203 5.75 2.71 -20.68
CA TYR A 203 6.26 2.89 -19.33
C TYR A 203 5.71 1.83 -18.37
N PHE A 204 6.63 1.20 -17.64
CA PHE A 204 6.36 0.37 -16.48
C PHE A 204 7.08 0.93 -15.25
N GLY A 205 6.38 1.07 -14.13
CA GLY A 205 6.89 1.71 -12.91
C GLY A 205 5.94 2.74 -12.32
N ILE A 206 6.45 3.93 -11.98
CA ILE A 206 5.73 5.00 -11.27
C ILE A 206 5.73 6.27 -12.13
N VAL A 207 4.62 6.99 -12.15
CA VAL A 207 4.47 8.24 -12.90
C VAL A 207 3.85 9.33 -12.04
N LYS A 208 4.37 10.56 -12.17
CA LYS A 208 3.74 11.78 -11.69
C LYS A 208 3.11 12.50 -12.88
N CYS A 209 1.79 12.68 -12.86
CA CYS A 209 1.06 13.27 -13.98
C CYS A 209 -0.17 14.06 -13.53
N SER A 210 -0.69 14.87 -14.46
CA SER A 210 -2.05 15.41 -14.42
C SER A 210 -2.93 14.62 -15.37
N ILE A 211 -4.10 14.20 -14.89
CA ILE A 211 -5.02 13.32 -15.61
C ILE A 211 -6.46 13.73 -15.36
N LEU A 212 -7.26 13.78 -16.43
CA LEU A 212 -8.67 14.17 -16.38
C LEU A 212 -9.55 12.92 -16.31
N PRO A 213 -10.32 12.73 -15.23
CA PRO A 213 -11.30 11.65 -15.16
C PRO A 213 -12.48 11.89 -16.13
N PRO A 214 -13.13 10.83 -16.64
CA PRO A 214 -14.40 10.95 -17.33
C PRO A 214 -15.52 11.35 -16.36
N ARG A 215 -16.66 11.83 -16.88
CA ARG A 215 -17.85 12.09 -16.08
C ARG A 215 -18.66 10.80 -15.90
N GLY A 216 -19.32 10.65 -14.75
CA GLY A 216 -20.30 9.57 -14.52
C GLY A 216 -19.73 8.14 -14.43
N LEU A 217 -18.42 7.97 -14.24
CA LEU A 217 -17.83 6.64 -14.11
C LEU A 217 -18.19 6.02 -12.75
N TYR A 218 -18.94 4.91 -12.79
CA TYR A 218 -19.47 4.24 -11.60
C TYR A 218 -18.37 3.75 -10.63
N HIS A 219 -17.24 3.29 -11.17
CA HIS A 219 -16.07 2.88 -10.41
C HIS A 219 -14.85 3.67 -10.86
N ALA A 220 -14.68 4.87 -10.30
CA ALA A 220 -13.45 5.65 -10.44
C ALA A 220 -12.23 4.78 -10.11
N VAL A 221 -11.18 4.91 -10.92
CA VAL A 221 -10.01 4.01 -10.89
C VAL A 221 -8.91 4.53 -9.97
N LEU A 222 -8.55 5.81 -10.12
CA LEU A 222 -7.36 6.34 -9.49
C LEU A 222 -7.61 6.75 -8.02
N PRO A 223 -6.75 6.30 -7.10
CA PRO A 223 -6.77 6.77 -5.73
C PRO A 223 -6.32 8.24 -5.64
N TYR A 224 -6.94 9.01 -4.75
CA TYR A 224 -6.59 10.40 -4.49
C TYR A 224 -6.65 10.67 -2.99
N ARG A 225 -5.53 11.10 -2.41
CA ARG A 225 -5.45 11.49 -1.00
C ARG A 225 -5.67 13.00 -0.89
N SER A 226 -6.66 13.38 -0.10
CA SER A 226 -6.89 14.78 0.28
C SER A 226 -7.35 14.84 1.73
N HIS A 227 -6.86 15.82 2.49
CA HIS A 227 -7.15 16.01 3.92
C HIS A 227 -6.99 14.73 4.77
N GLY A 228 -5.94 13.94 4.50
CA GLY A 228 -5.66 12.69 5.21
C GLY A 228 -6.60 11.53 4.89
N LYS A 229 -7.55 11.70 3.95
CA LYS A 229 -8.49 10.65 3.53
C LYS A 229 -8.14 10.14 2.14
N LEU A 230 -8.23 8.82 1.97
CA LEU A 230 -8.14 8.16 0.67
C LEU A 230 -9.53 8.12 0.03
N THR A 231 -9.64 8.65 -1.18
CA THR A 231 -10.87 8.65 -1.98
C THR A 231 -10.57 8.18 -3.41
N PHE A 232 -11.61 7.94 -4.20
CA PHE A 232 -11.51 7.62 -5.63
C PHE A 232 -12.42 8.58 -6.40
N PRO A 233 -11.99 9.84 -6.60
CA PRO A 233 -12.84 10.88 -7.17
C PRO A 233 -12.77 10.95 -8.69
N LEU A 234 -13.75 11.65 -9.28
CA LEU A 234 -13.74 12.08 -10.69
C LEU A 234 -13.49 13.60 -10.85
N CYS A 235 -13.23 14.28 -9.73
CA CYS A 235 -12.99 15.71 -9.66
C CYS A 235 -12.15 16.00 -8.41
N SER A 236 -10.97 16.58 -8.56
CA SER A 236 -10.13 17.02 -7.43
C SER A 236 -10.86 18.06 -6.58
N LYS A 237 -11.48 19.07 -7.21
CA LYS A 237 -12.16 20.14 -6.49
C LYS A 237 -13.35 19.67 -5.65
N CYS A 238 -14.12 18.69 -6.13
CA CYS A 238 -15.20 18.08 -5.33
C CYS A 238 -14.72 17.43 -4.05
N VAL A 239 -13.50 16.88 -4.02
CA VAL A 239 -12.95 16.30 -2.79
C VAL A 239 -12.57 17.39 -1.80
N GLU A 240 -12.05 18.52 -2.28
CA GLU A 240 -11.69 19.68 -1.45
C GLU A 240 -12.94 20.35 -0.86
N THR A 241 -13.96 20.57 -1.70
CA THR A 241 -15.18 21.30 -1.29
C THR A 241 -16.27 20.41 -0.72
N GLN A 242 -16.11 19.08 -0.79
CA GLN A 242 -17.11 18.08 -0.37
C GLN A 242 -18.46 18.21 -1.10
N ASN A 243 -18.43 18.58 -2.39
CA ASN A 243 -19.65 18.74 -3.20
C ASN A 243 -20.29 17.38 -3.55
N SER A 244 -21.62 17.30 -3.43
CA SER A 244 -22.42 16.15 -3.86
C SER A 244 -22.69 16.13 -5.37
N ILE A 245 -22.79 17.30 -6.00
CA ILE A 245 -23.00 17.48 -7.45
C ILE A 245 -21.82 18.26 -8.01
N CYS A 246 -21.24 17.76 -9.11
CA CYS A 246 -20.04 18.34 -9.71
C CYS A 246 -20.38 19.22 -10.91
N GLU A 247 -20.32 20.54 -10.72
CA GLU A 247 -20.47 21.54 -11.80
C GLU A 247 -19.14 22.12 -12.29
N HIS A 248 -18.03 21.70 -11.67
CA HIS A 248 -16.68 22.13 -12.03
C HIS A 248 -16.33 21.80 -13.49
N ASP A 249 -15.51 22.66 -14.10
CA ASP A 249 -15.00 22.48 -15.45
C ASP A 249 -13.88 21.41 -15.50
N ASP A 250 -13.35 21.13 -16.69
CA ASP A 250 -12.34 20.08 -16.83
C ASP A 250 -10.98 20.46 -16.19
N ALA A 251 -10.68 21.75 -16.06
CA ALA A 251 -9.45 22.21 -15.40
C ALA A 251 -9.52 21.95 -13.89
N ASP A 252 -10.62 22.32 -13.24
CA ASP A 252 -10.88 22.12 -11.81
C ASP A 252 -11.08 20.65 -11.43
N ARG A 253 -11.43 19.79 -12.41
CA ARG A 253 -11.62 18.36 -12.18
C ARG A 253 -10.32 17.56 -12.23
N ALA A 254 -9.31 18.06 -12.92
CA ALA A 254 -8.08 17.34 -13.19
C ALA A 254 -7.41 16.88 -11.89
N LEU A 255 -7.01 15.60 -11.86
CA LEU A 255 -6.24 15.04 -10.75
C LEU A 255 -4.76 15.20 -11.05
N LYS A 256 -4.01 15.74 -10.09
CA LYS A 256 -2.55 15.78 -10.12
C LYS A 256 -2.02 14.89 -9.02
N GLY A 257 -1.14 13.95 -9.35
CA GLY A 257 -0.70 12.95 -8.38
C GLY A 257 0.38 12.02 -8.93
N THR A 258 0.75 11.07 -8.08
CA THR A 258 1.75 10.05 -8.38
C THR A 258 1.10 8.68 -8.25
N TRP A 259 1.18 7.86 -9.30
CA TRP A 259 0.53 6.54 -9.36
C TRP A 259 1.46 5.50 -9.97
N VAL A 260 1.14 4.23 -9.75
CA VAL A 260 1.76 3.17 -10.55
C VAL A 260 1.20 3.21 -11.97
N THR A 261 2.08 3.06 -12.95
CA THR A 261 1.76 3.10 -14.39
C THR A 261 0.63 2.16 -14.78
N ILE A 262 0.54 0.98 -14.15
CA ILE A 262 -0.54 0.00 -14.40
C ILE A 262 -1.94 0.52 -14.02
N GLU A 263 -2.06 1.32 -12.96
CA GLU A 263 -3.33 1.92 -12.55
C GLU A 263 -3.72 3.05 -13.50
N VAL A 264 -2.74 3.85 -13.92
CA VAL A 264 -2.96 4.92 -14.90
C VAL A 264 -3.35 4.32 -16.25
N GLN A 265 -2.69 3.25 -16.71
CA GLN A 265 -3.09 2.55 -17.94
C GLN A 265 -4.54 2.08 -17.84
N LYS A 266 -4.92 1.44 -16.72
CA LYS A 266 -6.31 1.03 -16.49
C LYS A 266 -7.28 2.22 -16.49
N ALA A 267 -6.87 3.37 -15.97
CA ALA A 267 -7.67 4.59 -16.00
C ALA A 267 -7.87 5.08 -17.45
N LEU A 268 -6.82 5.09 -18.27
CA LEU A 268 -6.90 5.44 -19.69
C LEU A 268 -7.86 4.52 -20.44
N ASP A 269 -7.80 3.21 -20.17
CA ASP A 269 -8.67 2.20 -20.80
C ASP A 269 -10.17 2.44 -20.51
N VAL A 270 -10.51 3.12 -19.41
CA VAL A 270 -11.90 3.45 -19.03
C VAL A 270 -12.25 4.92 -19.24
N GLY A 271 -11.48 5.62 -20.08
CA GLY A 271 -11.82 6.95 -20.59
C GLY A 271 -11.21 8.13 -19.85
N TYR A 272 -10.23 7.92 -18.96
CA TYR A 272 -9.42 9.03 -18.45
C TYR A 272 -8.54 9.60 -19.56
N LYS A 273 -8.24 10.89 -19.51
CA LYS A 273 -7.36 11.58 -20.48
C LYS A 273 -6.11 12.09 -19.78
N LEU A 274 -4.94 11.55 -20.16
CA LEU A 274 -3.66 12.06 -19.69
C LEU A 274 -3.46 13.49 -20.19
N LEU A 275 -3.29 14.44 -19.28
CA LEU A 275 -3.09 15.86 -19.63
C LEU A 275 -1.61 16.22 -19.74
N LYS A 276 -0.81 15.79 -18.76
CA LYS A 276 0.62 16.14 -18.67
C LYS A 276 1.38 15.11 -17.84
N MET A 277 2.53 14.65 -18.32
CA MET A 277 3.50 13.90 -17.52
C MET A 277 4.56 14.87 -16.99
N TYR A 278 4.94 14.69 -15.73
CA TYR A 278 5.97 15.50 -15.06
C TYR A 278 7.26 14.71 -14.87
N GLU A 279 7.15 13.44 -14.49
CA GLU A 279 8.28 12.56 -14.25
C GLU A 279 7.80 11.10 -14.30
N VAL A 280 8.63 10.22 -14.87
CA VAL A 280 8.41 8.77 -14.90
C VAL A 280 9.64 8.09 -14.32
N HIS A 281 9.43 7.16 -13.39
CA HIS A 281 10.44 6.20 -12.94
C HIS A 281 10.15 4.90 -13.68
N HIS A 282 10.87 4.68 -14.78
CA HIS A 282 10.66 3.53 -15.65
C HIS A 282 11.60 2.37 -15.27
N PHE A 283 11.07 1.17 -15.10
CA PHE A 283 11.84 -0.05 -14.88
C PHE A 283 11.80 -0.92 -16.14
N ASN A 284 12.97 -1.27 -16.66
CA ASN A 284 13.12 -2.10 -17.86
C ASN A 284 12.74 -3.57 -17.61
N GLU A 285 12.91 -4.02 -16.36
CA GLU A 285 12.69 -5.41 -15.98
C GLU A 285 11.46 -5.55 -15.08
N GLN A 286 10.62 -6.53 -15.42
CA GLN A 286 9.32 -6.75 -14.79
C GLN A 286 8.99 -8.23 -14.54
N PRO A 287 9.83 -8.97 -13.79
CA PRO A 287 9.61 -10.38 -13.55
C PRO A 287 8.35 -10.65 -12.72
N THR A 288 7.75 -11.82 -12.94
CA THR A 288 6.66 -12.36 -12.10
C THR A 288 7.16 -13.29 -10.99
N SER A 289 8.47 -13.52 -10.93
CA SER A 289 9.08 -14.51 -10.04
C SER A 289 9.47 -13.98 -8.67
N LEU A 290 9.45 -12.66 -8.45
CA LEU A 290 10.06 -12.00 -7.28
C LEU A 290 9.61 -12.61 -5.94
N PHE A 291 8.30 -12.84 -5.76
CA PHE A 291 7.76 -13.48 -4.55
C PHE A 291 7.24 -14.91 -4.79
N LYS A 292 7.39 -15.45 -6.00
CA LYS A 292 6.72 -16.70 -6.41
C LYS A 292 7.14 -17.90 -5.56
N SER A 293 8.42 -18.07 -5.28
CA SER A 293 8.94 -19.17 -4.46
C SER A 293 8.46 -19.09 -3.01
N TYR A 294 8.44 -17.88 -2.45
CA TYR A 294 7.93 -17.59 -1.12
C TYR A 294 6.44 -17.93 -1.01
N ILE A 295 5.62 -17.40 -1.92
CA ILE A 295 4.17 -17.66 -1.91
C ILE A 295 3.86 -19.15 -2.10
N ASN A 296 4.59 -19.87 -2.96
CA ASN A 296 4.40 -21.31 -3.13
C ASN A 296 4.60 -22.09 -1.82
N THR A 297 5.58 -21.70 -1.02
CA THR A 297 5.89 -22.35 0.26
C THR A 297 4.72 -22.24 1.23
N PHE A 298 4.18 -21.03 1.43
CA PHE A 298 3.09 -20.81 2.39
C PHE A 298 1.71 -21.21 1.87
N LEU A 299 1.46 -21.10 0.55
CA LEU A 299 0.18 -21.49 -0.03
C LEU A 299 -0.06 -22.99 0.07
N LYS A 300 1.00 -23.80 -0.12
CA LYS A 300 0.96 -25.25 0.09
C LYS A 300 0.52 -25.57 1.52
N THR A 301 1.20 -25.00 2.52
CA THR A 301 0.85 -25.18 3.93
C THR A 301 -0.60 -24.79 4.22
N LYS A 302 -1.05 -23.65 3.68
CA LYS A 302 -2.43 -23.19 3.86
C LYS A 302 -3.46 -24.19 3.31
N GLN A 303 -3.19 -24.80 2.16
CA GLN A 303 -4.09 -25.79 1.55
C GLN A 303 -4.08 -27.13 2.30
N GLU A 304 -2.91 -27.57 2.77
CA GLU A 304 -2.76 -28.83 3.51
C GLU A 304 -3.30 -28.74 4.95
N ALA A 305 -3.40 -27.53 5.52
CA ALA A 305 -3.83 -27.29 6.89
C ALA A 305 -5.34 -26.97 7.04
N SER A 306 -6.20 -27.37 6.10
CA SER A 306 -7.63 -27.08 6.19
C SER A 306 -8.33 -27.89 7.29
N GLY A 307 -8.83 -27.21 8.31
CA GLY A 307 -9.59 -27.79 9.44
C GLY A 307 -8.82 -27.73 10.77
N TRP A 308 -9.53 -27.97 11.88
CA TRP A 308 -8.87 -28.16 13.18
C TRP A 308 -8.22 -29.54 13.20
N PRO A 309 -6.92 -29.70 13.51
CA PRO A 309 -6.31 -31.02 13.50
C PRO A 309 -6.98 -31.93 14.54
N GLU A 310 -7.53 -33.08 14.12
CA GLU A 310 -8.30 -33.99 14.99
C GLU A 310 -7.58 -34.40 16.27
N ARG A 311 -6.24 -34.46 16.22
CA ARG A 311 -5.37 -34.71 17.38
C ARG A 311 -5.62 -33.76 18.56
N PHE A 312 -5.97 -32.50 18.27
CA PHE A 312 -6.22 -31.49 19.31
C PHE A 312 -7.67 -31.50 19.81
N ALA A 313 -8.64 -31.87 18.98
CA ALA A 313 -10.03 -32.07 19.43
C ALA A 313 -10.12 -33.17 20.50
N LYS A 314 -9.29 -34.22 20.37
CA LYS A 314 -9.18 -35.32 21.35
C LYS A 314 -8.37 -34.94 22.60
N GLN A 315 -7.33 -34.12 22.48
CA GLN A 315 -6.53 -33.67 23.64
C GLN A 315 -7.30 -32.71 24.55
N LEU A 316 -8.10 -31.80 24.00
CA LEU A 316 -8.96 -30.89 24.79
C LEU A 316 -10.11 -31.61 25.51
N GLN A 317 -10.48 -32.82 25.06
CA GLN A 317 -11.52 -33.63 25.70
C GLN A 317 -10.97 -34.60 26.76
N ASN A 318 -9.68 -34.97 26.68
CA ASN A 318 -9.13 -36.11 27.43
C ASN A 318 -7.97 -35.77 28.39
N GLU A 319 -7.44 -34.54 28.40
CA GLU A 319 -6.42 -34.14 29.38
C GLU A 319 -7.01 -33.18 30.42
N PRO A 320 -7.02 -33.55 31.72
CA PRO A 320 -7.35 -32.58 32.76
C PRO A 320 -6.31 -31.46 32.73
N PHE A 321 -6.77 -30.22 32.89
CA PHE A 321 -5.92 -29.03 33.02
C PHE A 321 -5.02 -29.19 34.25
N THR A 322 -3.82 -29.76 34.10
CA THR A 322 -2.81 -29.82 35.16
C THR A 322 -2.16 -28.46 35.36
#